data_AF-A0A8X6SQ06-F1
#
_entry.id   AF-A0A8X6SQ06-F1
#
_cell.length_a   1.000
_cell.length_b   1.000
_cell.length_c   1.000
_cell.angle_alpha   90.00
_cell.angle_beta   90.00
_cell.angle_gamma   90.00
#
_symmetry.space_group_name_H-M   'P 1'
#
loop_
_entity.id
_entity.type
_entity.pdbx_description
1 polymer ?
#
loop_
_entity_poly.entity_id
_entity_poly.type
_entity_poly.pdbx_seq_one_letter_code
_entity_poly.pdbx_strand_id
1 'polypeptide(L)'
;MISAELLGHIDSRLKQITGNYNTNFGGLDMILIGDLRQLPPVRATPIYKQQKQKIFSPLLWRNLKFYELEEVMRQSNRVFSSILTKIGNGDQLASQEIELIESRLCTVHEADTHCPHAIRLFNTNHAVNVYNKKILDGAIEKYNSTATDVYIGCTSTEQQAFVRQNYTKCR
;
A
#
# COMPACT_ATOMS: atom_id res chain seq x y z
N MET A 1 -4.35 1.95 -2.93
CA MET A 1 -3.26 2.75 -2.32
C MET A 1 -3.23 4.24 -2.69
N ILE A 2 -3.81 4.69 -3.81
CA ILE A 2 -3.91 6.13 -4.10
C ILE A 2 -5.08 6.76 -3.32
N SER A 3 -4.85 7.94 -2.77
CA SER A 3 -5.87 8.70 -2.06
C SER A 3 -6.52 9.77 -2.95
N ALA A 4 -7.72 10.20 -2.59
CA ALA A 4 -8.42 11.28 -3.28
C ALA A 4 -7.62 12.60 -3.20
N GLU A 5 -6.87 12.81 -2.12
CA GLU A 5 -6.03 14.00 -1.89
C GLU A 5 -4.88 14.04 -2.90
N LEU A 6 -4.20 12.91 -3.07
CA LEU A 6 -3.12 12.78 -4.03
C LEU A 6 -3.63 12.98 -5.47
N LEU A 7 -4.78 12.40 -5.83
CA LEU A 7 -5.37 12.62 -7.16
C LEU A 7 -5.69 14.11 -7.40
N GLY A 8 -6.22 14.80 -6.38
CA GLY A 8 -6.47 16.25 -6.46
C GLY A 8 -5.21 17.08 -6.59
N HIS A 9 -4.11 16.69 -5.93
CA HIS A 9 -2.81 17.34 -6.10
C HIS A 9 -2.25 17.12 -7.51
N ILE A 10 -2.39 15.91 -8.05
CA ILE A 10 -1.99 15.60 -9.44
C ILE A 10 -2.77 16.50 -10.41
N ASP A 11 -4.10 16.54 -10.32
CA ASP A 11 -4.94 17.41 -11.15
C ASP A 11 -4.51 18.88 -11.08
N SER A 12 -4.35 19.42 -9.87
CA SER A 12 -3.93 20.80 -9.66
C SER A 12 -2.55 21.10 -10.27
N ARG A 13 -1.59 20.20 -10.10
CA ARG A 13 -0.25 20.35 -10.68
C ARG A 13 -0.25 20.27 -12.20
N LEU A 14 -1.04 19.38 -12.79
CA LEU A 14 -1.16 19.28 -14.25
C LEU A 14 -1.82 20.53 -14.85
N LYS A 15 -2.84 21.09 -14.21
CA LYS A 15 -3.45 22.38 -14.61
C LYS A 15 -2.43 23.52 -14.58
N GLN A 16 -1.59 23.59 -13.54
CA GLN A 16 -0.54 24.61 -13.43
C GLN A 16 0.53 24.45 -14.52
N ILE A 17 0.94 23.23 -14.83
CA ILE A 17 1.97 22.94 -15.84
C ILE A 17 1.48 23.26 -17.25
N THR A 18 0.24 22.88 -17.56
CA THR A 18 -0.35 23.05 -18.90
C THR A 18 -0.93 24.46 -19.12
N GLY A 19 -1.16 25.22 -18.05
CA GLY A 19 -1.91 26.48 -18.09
C GLY A 19 -3.42 26.30 -18.33
N ASN A 20 -3.92 25.07 -18.43
CA ASN A 20 -5.31 24.78 -18.72
C ASN A 20 -6.08 24.46 -17.43
N TYR A 21 -6.63 25.48 -16.78
CA TYR A 21 -7.31 25.35 -15.49
C TYR A 21 -8.76 24.86 -15.58
N ASN A 22 -9.38 24.95 -16.75
CA ASN A 22 -10.81 24.68 -16.96
C ASN A 22 -11.10 23.19 -17.22
N THR A 23 -10.08 22.40 -17.54
CA THR A 23 -10.22 20.97 -17.84
C THR A 23 -9.53 20.13 -16.79
N ASN A 24 -10.11 18.99 -16.45
CA ASN A 24 -9.47 18.05 -15.53
C ASN A 24 -8.13 17.60 -16.10
N PHE A 25 -7.16 17.41 -15.20
CA PHE A 25 -5.79 16.99 -15.50
C PHE A 25 -5.07 17.87 -16.53
N GLY A 26 -5.47 19.14 -16.68
CA GLY A 26 -4.87 20.06 -17.64
C GLY A 26 -5.15 19.69 -19.10
N GLY A 27 -6.17 18.86 -19.37
CA GLY A 27 -6.50 18.38 -20.71
C GLY A 27 -5.61 17.22 -21.19
N LEU A 28 -4.83 16.62 -20.30
CA LEU A 28 -4.02 15.43 -20.60
C LEU A 28 -4.84 14.14 -20.44
N ASP A 29 -4.50 13.15 -21.26
CA ASP A 29 -5.06 11.81 -21.14
C ASP A 29 -4.47 11.08 -19.92
N MET A 30 -5.36 10.56 -19.08
CA MET A 30 -5.00 9.84 -17.86
C MET A 30 -5.41 8.37 -17.97
N ILE A 31 -4.44 7.48 -17.84
CA ILE A 31 -4.67 6.03 -17.73
C ILE A 31 -4.30 5.60 -16.31
N LEU A 32 -5.30 5.17 -15.54
CA LEU A 32 -5.11 4.64 -14.19
C LEU A 32 -5.29 3.12 -14.23
N ILE A 33 -4.30 2.38 -13.72
CA ILE A 33 -4.32 0.91 -13.68
C ILE A 33 -4.14 0.48 -12.22
N GLY A 34 -5.00 -0.40 -11.76
CA GLY A 34 -4.89 -0.97 -10.41
C GLY A 34 -6.10 -1.81 -10.03
N ASP A 35 -6.02 -2.42 -8.85
CA ASP A 35 -7.10 -3.20 -8.26
C ASP A 35 -7.62 -2.48 -7.01
N LEU A 36 -8.89 -2.11 -7.01
CA LEU A 36 -9.54 -1.39 -5.92
C LEU A 36 -9.85 -2.28 -4.70
N ARG A 37 -9.72 -3.60 -4.86
CA ARG A 37 -9.90 -4.61 -3.79
C ARG A 37 -8.66 -4.78 -2.93
N GLN A 38 -7.53 -4.19 -3.33
CA GLN A 38 -6.32 -4.17 -2.52
C GLN A 38 -6.47 -3.23 -1.31
N LEU A 39 -5.44 -3.22 -0.46
CA LEU A 39 -5.41 -2.39 0.74
C LEU A 39 -5.71 -0.92 0.42
N PRO A 40 -6.57 -0.27 1.23
CA PRO A 40 -6.88 1.14 1.09
C PRO A 40 -5.63 1.99 1.33
N PRO A 41 -5.61 3.26 0.89
CA PRO A 41 -4.53 4.17 1.24
C PRO A 41 -4.38 4.30 2.76
N VAL A 42 -3.14 4.37 3.24
CA VAL A 42 -2.82 4.47 4.68
C VAL A 42 -3.24 5.84 5.19
N ARG A 43 -4.10 5.87 6.22
CA ARG A 43 -4.57 7.10 6.89
C ARG A 43 -5.10 8.18 5.94
N ALA A 44 -5.65 7.79 4.79
CA ALA A 44 -6.17 8.74 3.80
C ALA A 44 -7.47 8.25 3.17
N THR A 45 -8.15 9.14 2.44
CA THR A 45 -9.43 8.83 1.80
C THR A 45 -9.20 8.05 0.51
N PRO A 46 -9.81 6.86 0.30
CA PRO A 46 -9.73 6.14 -0.98
C PRO A 46 -10.14 7.02 -2.17
N ILE A 47 -9.47 6.83 -3.31
CA ILE A 47 -9.64 7.65 -4.52
C ILE A 47 -11.10 7.76 -5.01
N TYR A 48 -11.91 6.74 -4.76
CA TYR A 48 -13.32 6.64 -5.15
C TYR A 48 -14.30 7.16 -4.07
N LYS A 49 -13.81 7.66 -2.93
CA LYS A 49 -14.64 8.22 -1.85
C LYS A 49 -14.47 9.74 -1.76
N GLN A 50 -15.54 10.42 -1.37
CA GLN A 50 -15.52 11.85 -1.09
C GLN A 50 -14.66 12.16 0.14
N GLN A 51 -13.81 13.18 0.04
CA GLN A 51 -13.06 13.69 1.19
C GLN A 51 -14.01 14.35 2.18
N LYS A 52 -13.90 13.96 3.46
CA LYS A 52 -14.71 14.56 4.54
C LYS A 52 -14.59 16.09 4.62
N GLN A 53 -13.43 16.63 4.26
CA GLN A 53 -13.14 18.07 4.34
C GLN A 53 -13.53 18.85 3.08
N LYS A 54 -13.88 18.18 1.97
CA LYS A 54 -14.22 18.83 0.69
C LYS A 54 -15.54 18.31 0.13
N ILE A 55 -16.60 18.33 0.94
CA ILE A 55 -17.91 17.76 0.57
C ILE A 55 -18.50 18.42 -0.70
N PHE A 56 -18.22 19.71 -0.92
CA PHE A 56 -18.73 20.48 -2.05
C PHE A 56 -17.88 20.39 -3.33
N SER A 57 -16.71 19.76 -3.29
CA SER A 57 -15.87 19.61 -4.49
C SER A 57 -16.28 18.37 -5.29
N PRO A 58 -16.38 18.46 -6.64
CA PRO A 58 -16.69 17.30 -7.46
C PRO A 58 -15.59 16.23 -7.32
N LEU A 59 -16.01 14.98 -7.14
CA LEU A 59 -15.09 13.85 -7.06
C LEU A 59 -14.47 13.59 -8.43
N LEU A 60 -13.17 13.86 -8.58
CA LEU A 60 -12.42 13.66 -9.84
C LEU A 60 -12.60 12.24 -10.41
N TRP A 61 -12.72 11.24 -9.53
CA TRP A 61 -12.98 9.85 -9.90
C TRP A 61 -14.21 9.67 -10.78
N ARG A 62 -15.28 10.46 -10.59
CA ARG A 62 -16.52 10.35 -11.38
C ARG A 62 -16.35 10.76 -12.84
N ASN A 63 -15.27 11.47 -13.17
CA ASN A 63 -14.98 11.90 -14.54
C ASN A 63 -14.14 10.89 -15.33
N LEU A 64 -13.80 9.75 -14.70
CA LEU A 64 -13.03 8.69 -15.34
C LEU A 64 -13.95 7.62 -15.93
N LYS A 65 -13.55 7.06 -17.06
CA LYS A 65 -14.18 5.85 -17.61
C LYS A 65 -13.58 4.63 -16.94
N PHE A 66 -14.44 3.69 -16.55
CA PHE A 66 -14.04 2.44 -15.91
C PHE A 66 -14.06 1.31 -16.94
N TYR A 67 -12.99 0.53 -16.99
CA TYR A 67 -12.85 -0.66 -17.82
C TYR A 67 -12.31 -1.79 -16.95
N GLU A 68 -13.09 -2.85 -16.78
CA GLU A 68 -12.71 -4.03 -16.02
C GLU A 68 -11.97 -5.04 -16.91
N LEU A 69 -10.92 -5.66 -16.36
CA LEU A 69 -10.25 -6.79 -16.99
C LEU A 69 -10.80 -8.08 -16.36
N GLU A 70 -11.42 -8.93 -17.17
CA GLU A 70 -12.10 -10.13 -16.70
C GLU A 70 -11.18 -11.35 -16.59
N GLU A 71 -10.08 -11.38 -17.35
CA GLU A 71 -9.22 -12.55 -17.44
C GLU A 71 -8.12 -12.57 -16.36
N VAL A 72 -8.13 -13.62 -15.53
CA VAL A 72 -7.10 -13.83 -14.50
C VAL A 72 -5.93 -14.64 -15.07
N MET A 73 -4.79 -13.96 -15.26
CA MET A 73 -3.59 -14.55 -15.87
C MET A 73 -2.57 -15.13 -14.87
N ARG A 74 -2.70 -14.84 -13.57
CA ARG A 74 -1.63 -15.11 -12.58
C ARG A 74 -1.66 -16.53 -12.04
N GLN A 75 -2.84 -17.12 -11.81
CA GLN A 75 -2.98 -18.43 -11.18
C GLN A 75 -3.39 -19.49 -12.21
N SER A 76 -2.57 -20.53 -12.38
CA SER A 76 -2.91 -21.69 -13.21
C SER A 76 -4.05 -22.54 -12.59
N ASN A 77 -4.22 -22.49 -11.28
CA ASN A 77 -5.28 -23.21 -10.56
C ASN A 77 -6.57 -22.37 -10.49
N ARG A 78 -7.58 -22.77 -11.28
CA ARG A 78 -8.89 -22.10 -11.36
C ARG A 78 -9.66 -22.09 -10.03
N VAL A 79 -9.58 -23.17 -9.25
CA VAL A 79 -10.27 -23.26 -7.95
C VAL A 79 -9.70 -22.22 -6.99
N PHE A 80 -8.37 -22.16 -6.89
CA PHE A 80 -7.71 -21.18 -6.02
C PHE A 80 -7.93 -19.74 -6.49
N SER A 81 -7.89 -19.50 -7.82
CA SER A 81 -8.21 -18.19 -8.39
C SER A 81 -9.62 -17.72 -8.03
N SER A 82 -10.61 -18.61 -8.13
CA SER A 82 -12.00 -18.30 -7.77
C SER A 82 -12.14 -17.88 -6.30
N ILE A 83 -11.47 -18.61 -5.40
CA ILE A 83 -11.46 -18.29 -3.96
C ILE A 83 -10.84 -16.91 -3.71
N LEU A 84 -9.70 -16.60 -4.35
CA LEU A 84 -9.04 -15.30 -4.19
C LEU A 84 -9.91 -14.15 -4.72
N THR A 85 -10.63 -14.35 -5.83
CA THR A 85 -11.57 -13.37 -6.36
C THR A 85 -12.69 -13.09 -5.36
N LYS A 86 -13.30 -14.13 -4.78
CA LYS A 86 -14.34 -13.98 -3.74
C LYS A 86 -13.83 -13.22 -2.52
N ILE A 87 -12.63 -13.56 -2.02
CA ILE A 87 -11.99 -12.85 -0.91
C ILE A 87 -11.80 -11.37 -1.26
N GLY A 88 -11.31 -11.06 -2.46
CA GLY A 88 -11.12 -9.68 -2.91
C GLY A 88 -12.43 -8.90 -3.00
N ASN A 89 -13.52 -9.54 -3.42
CA ASN A 89 -14.83 -8.93 -3.51
C ASN A 89 -15.53 -8.78 -2.14
N GLY A 90 -15.06 -9.50 -1.12
CA GLY A 90 -15.73 -9.60 0.17
C GLY A 90 -16.92 -10.57 0.18
N ASP A 91 -16.95 -11.50 -0.77
CA ASP A 91 -17.99 -12.52 -0.88
C ASP A 91 -17.83 -13.60 0.21
N GLN A 92 -18.94 -14.19 0.64
CA GLN A 92 -18.92 -15.31 1.57
C GLN A 92 -18.35 -16.57 0.90
N LEU A 93 -17.39 -17.22 1.55
CA LEU A 93 -16.81 -18.48 1.11
C LEU A 93 -17.69 -19.67 1.54
N ALA A 94 -17.78 -20.68 0.67
CA ALA A 94 -18.41 -21.95 1.00
C ALA A 94 -17.51 -22.77 1.97
N SER A 95 -18.10 -23.71 2.71
CA SER A 95 -17.37 -24.55 3.66
C SER A 95 -16.18 -25.28 3.03
N GLN A 96 -16.34 -25.82 1.81
CA GLN A 96 -15.26 -26.52 1.11
C GLN A 96 -14.13 -25.56 0.67
N GLU A 97 -14.45 -24.29 0.40
CA GLU A 97 -13.46 -23.28 0.04
C GLU A 97 -12.64 -22.87 1.27
N ILE A 98 -13.29 -22.76 2.42
CA ILE A 98 -12.63 -22.52 3.72
C ILE A 98 -11.72 -23.70 4.06
N GLU A 99 -12.23 -24.93 3.98
CA GLU A 99 -11.44 -26.16 4.21
C GLU A 99 -10.19 -26.20 3.32
N LEU A 100 -10.29 -25.79 2.05
CA LEU A 100 -9.14 -25.74 1.13
C LEU A 100 -8.10 -24.66 1.51
N ILE A 101 -8.52 -23.56 2.14
CA ILE A 101 -7.58 -22.56 2.67
C ILE A 101 -6.93 -23.09 3.94
N GLU A 102 -7.74 -23.64 4.85
CA GLU A 102 -7.30 -24.16 6.14
C GLU A 102 -6.40 -25.40 5.99
N SER A 103 -6.58 -26.20 4.94
CA SER A 103 -5.69 -27.34 4.63
C SER A 103 -4.24 -26.91 4.33
N ARG A 104 -3.99 -25.61 4.14
CA ARG A 104 -2.66 -25.04 3.93
C ARG A 104 -2.14 -24.30 5.17
N LEU A 105 -2.93 -24.28 6.25
CA LEU A 105 -2.47 -23.73 7.52
C LEU A 105 -1.34 -24.64 8.04
N CYS A 106 -0.22 -24.03 8.37
CA CYS A 106 0.90 -24.70 9.00
C CYS A 106 1.37 -23.90 10.20
N THR A 107 1.95 -24.61 11.15
CA THR A 107 2.60 -24.01 12.31
C THR A 107 3.88 -23.29 11.87
N VAL A 108 4.35 -22.36 12.70
CA VAL A 108 5.63 -21.67 12.47
C VAL A 108 6.78 -22.67 12.37
N HIS A 109 6.75 -23.74 13.17
CA HIS A 109 7.76 -24.78 13.13
C HIS A 109 7.77 -25.52 11.79
N GLU A 110 6.61 -25.97 11.32
CA GLU A 110 6.50 -26.64 10.01
C GLU A 110 6.94 -25.74 8.87
N ALA A 111 6.58 -24.44 8.90
CA ALA A 111 7.00 -23.49 7.89
C ALA A 111 8.52 -23.31 7.87
N ASP A 112 9.15 -23.21 9.05
CA ASP A 112 10.60 -23.05 9.19
C ASP A 112 11.35 -24.33 8.76
N THR A 113 10.78 -25.52 8.97
CA THR A 113 11.37 -26.80 8.54
C THR A 113 11.22 -27.06 7.04
N HIS A 114 10.01 -26.93 6.50
CA HIS A 114 9.74 -27.29 5.10
C HIS A 114 10.17 -26.19 4.12
N CYS A 115 10.10 -24.93 4.54
CA CYS A 115 10.34 -23.77 3.70
C CYS A 115 11.25 -22.74 4.40
N PRO A 116 12.48 -23.12 4.79
CA PRO A 116 13.37 -22.25 5.58
C PRO A 116 13.74 -20.94 4.88
N HIS A 117 13.74 -20.93 3.54
CA HIS A 117 14.12 -19.77 2.74
C HIS A 117 12.94 -19.04 2.08
N ALA A 118 11.69 -19.44 2.37
CA ALA A 118 10.54 -18.81 1.74
C ALA A 118 10.27 -17.42 2.33
N ILE A 119 9.78 -16.51 1.48
CA ILE A 119 9.36 -15.16 1.87
C ILE A 119 8.24 -15.27 2.91
N ARG A 120 8.38 -14.56 4.03
CA ARG A 120 7.35 -14.44 5.06
C ARG A 120 6.64 -13.11 4.95
N LEU A 121 5.31 -13.13 4.91
CA LEU A 121 4.46 -11.94 4.92
C LEU A 121 3.82 -11.79 6.29
N PHE A 122 3.83 -10.56 6.82
CA PHE A 122 3.25 -10.24 8.12
C PHE A 122 2.34 -9.01 8.00
N ASN A 123 1.40 -8.89 8.93
CA ASN A 123 0.46 -7.78 8.98
C ASN A 123 1.04 -6.49 9.57
N THR A 124 2.16 -6.55 10.31
CA THR A 124 2.78 -5.40 10.98
C THR A 124 4.28 -5.34 10.75
N ASN A 125 4.81 -4.12 10.66
CA ASN A 125 6.24 -3.87 10.60
C ASN A 125 6.97 -4.39 11.85
N HIS A 126 6.32 -4.38 13.01
CA HIS A 126 6.90 -4.95 14.23
C HIS A 126 7.18 -6.46 14.07
N ALA A 127 6.19 -7.24 13.61
CA ALA A 127 6.37 -8.66 13.36
C ALA A 127 7.43 -8.94 12.28
N VAL A 128 7.46 -8.14 11.21
CA VAL A 128 8.54 -8.20 10.19
C VAL A 128 9.90 -8.00 10.85
N ASN A 129 10.06 -6.97 11.68
CA ASN A 129 11.33 -6.64 12.32
C ASN A 129 11.77 -7.73 13.30
N VAL A 130 10.84 -8.30 14.07
CA VAL A 130 11.13 -9.41 14.99
C VAL A 130 11.63 -10.63 14.21
N TYR A 131 10.94 -11.01 13.12
CA TYR A 131 11.35 -12.14 12.30
C TYR A 131 12.69 -11.89 11.60
N ASN A 132 12.85 -10.75 10.93
CA ASN A 132 14.08 -10.42 10.21
C ASN A 132 15.29 -10.34 11.17
N LYS A 133 15.10 -9.81 12.39
CA LYS A 133 16.13 -9.80 13.41
C LYS A 133 16.53 -11.21 13.84
N LYS A 134 15.57 -12.11 14.09
CA LYS A 134 15.84 -13.53 14.38
C LYS A 134 16.71 -14.18 13.29
N ILE A 135 16.37 -13.96 12.02
CA ILE A 135 17.13 -14.50 10.89
C ILE A 135 18.53 -13.88 10.79
N LEU A 136 18.64 -12.56 10.92
CA LEU A 136 19.92 -11.84 10.88
C LEU A 136 20.82 -12.22 12.06
N ASP A 137 20.26 -12.47 13.24
CA ASP A 137 20.99 -12.92 14.43
C ASP A 137 21.66 -14.29 14.20
N GLY A 138 21.08 -15.15 13.35
CA GLY A 138 21.67 -16.42 12.93
C GLY A 138 22.65 -16.36 11.76
N ALA A 139 22.82 -15.22 11.09
CA ALA A 139 23.72 -15.09 9.94
C ALA A 139 25.20 -15.09 10.37
N ILE A 140 26.09 -15.62 9.52
CA ILE A 140 27.53 -15.69 9.80
C ILE A 140 28.20 -14.34 9.52
N GLU A 141 27.91 -13.73 8.36
CA GLU A 141 28.48 -12.44 7.97
C GLU A 141 27.43 -11.33 8.15
N LYS A 142 27.80 -10.28 8.90
CA LYS A 142 26.91 -9.16 9.20
C LYS A 142 27.69 -7.85 9.13
N TYR A 143 27.04 -6.83 8.58
CA TYR A 143 27.57 -5.48 8.53
C TYR A 143 26.62 -4.52 9.23
N ASN A 144 27.16 -3.68 10.11
CA ASN A 144 26.41 -2.61 10.75
C ASN A 144 26.53 -1.34 9.90
N SER A 145 25.43 -0.94 9.28
CA SER A 145 25.30 0.34 8.59
C SER A 145 24.40 1.26 9.40
N THR A 146 24.98 2.02 10.33
CA THR A 146 24.25 2.96 11.16
C THR A 146 23.96 4.24 10.39
N ALA A 147 22.68 4.58 10.24
CA ALA A 147 22.26 5.84 9.64
C ALA A 147 22.48 7.01 10.64
N THR A 148 22.99 8.13 10.13
CA THR A 148 23.15 9.37 10.89
C THR A 148 22.32 10.46 10.23
N ASP A 149 21.31 10.98 10.95
CA ASP A 149 20.52 12.11 10.47
C ASP A 149 21.31 13.41 10.66
N VAL A 150 21.49 14.17 9.57
CA VAL A 150 22.14 15.48 9.58
C VAL A 150 21.11 16.56 9.25
N TYR A 151 20.94 17.53 10.16
CA TYR A 151 20.05 18.67 9.98
C TYR A 151 20.86 19.87 9.50
N ILE A 152 20.54 20.38 8.30
CA ILE A 152 21.23 21.53 7.69
C ILE A 152 20.37 22.78 7.90
N GLY A 153 20.99 23.92 8.19
CA GLY A 153 20.31 25.23 8.31
C GLY A 153 19.76 25.57 9.70
N CYS A 154 20.03 24.76 10.72
CA CYS A 154 19.77 25.12 12.12
C CYS A 154 20.91 25.99 12.64
N THR A 155 20.60 27.17 13.17
CA THR A 155 21.59 28.09 13.75
C THR A 155 21.75 27.93 15.27
N SER A 156 20.87 27.15 15.92
CA SER A 156 20.94 26.84 17.35
C SER A 156 20.54 25.39 17.65
N THR A 157 20.99 24.90 18.80
CA THR A 157 20.66 23.56 19.32
C THR A 157 19.15 23.40 19.58
N GLU A 158 18.47 24.49 19.95
CA GLU A 158 17.01 24.52 20.16
C GLU A 158 16.25 24.33 18.84
N GLN A 159 16.70 24.98 17.75
CA GLN A 159 16.13 24.77 16.42
C GLN A 159 16.32 23.32 15.95
N GLN A 160 17.50 22.76 16.17
CA GLN A 160 17.76 21.36 15.82
C GLN A 160 16.88 20.39 16.63
N ALA A 161 16.70 20.64 17.93
CA ALA A 161 15.81 19.84 18.78
C ALA A 161 14.35 19.93 18.33
N PHE A 162 13.89 21.12 17.95
CA PHE A 162 12.55 21.34 17.41
C PHE A 162 12.31 20.60 16.09
N VAL A 163 13.24 20.68 15.15
CA VAL A 163 13.14 19.96 13.85
C VAL A 163 13.11 18.44 14.08
N ARG A 164 13.96 17.94 14.99
CA ARG A 164 14.02 16.52 15.34
C ARG A 164 12.71 15.99 15.93
N GLN A 165 12.04 16.75 16.80
CA GLN A 165 10.74 16.36 17.37
C GLN A 165 9.61 16.34 16.35
N ASN A 166 9.66 17.18 15.33
CA ASN A 166 8.58 17.27 14.33
C ASN A 166 8.73 16.26 13.20
N TYR A 167 9.96 15.90 12.81
CA TYR A 167 10.20 14.86 11.79
C TYR A 167 9.94 13.43 12.29
N THR A 168 10.18 13.15 13.57
CA THR A 168 9.99 11.80 14.13
C THR A 168 8.51 11.41 14.34
N LYS A 169 7.57 12.37 14.33
CA LYS A 169 6.12 12.10 14.45
C LYS A 169 5.46 11.49 13.20
N CYS A 170 6.18 11.38 12.09
CA CYS A 170 5.67 10.82 10.84
C CYS A 170 6.00 9.34 10.61
N ARG A 171 6.65 8.65 11.57
CA ARG A 171 6.89 7.18 11.50
C ARG A 171 5.84 6.39 12.26
#